data_AF-A0A2M7BDS5-F1
#
_entry.id   AF-A0A2M7BDS5-F1
#
_cell.length_a   1.000
_cell.length_b   1.000
_cell.length_c   1.000
_cell.angle_alpha   90.00
_cell.angle_beta   90.00
_cell.angle_gamma   90.00
#
_symmetry.space_group_name_H-M   'P 1'
#
loop_
_entity.id
_entity.type
_entity.pdbx_description
1 polymer ?
#
loop_
_entity_poly.entity_id
_entity_poly.type
_entity_poly.pdbx_seq_one_letter_code
_entity_poly.pdbx_strand_id
1 'polypeptide(L)' 'MKGTGLKKETASALAYVLGPVTGIIFLILEKDPAVKFHAMQSIVTFVGLFALQWILTLSIVLVFLVPLVGILMFVL' A
#
# COMPACT_ATOMS: atom_id res chain seq x y z
N MET A 1 18.23 6.50 -15.02
CA MET A 1 16.99 7.26 -14.78
C MET A 1 17.22 8.13 -13.56
N LYS A 2 17.08 9.46 -13.67
CA LYS A 2 16.88 10.30 -12.50
C LYS A 2 15.50 9.94 -11.91
N GLY A 3 15.35 9.98 -10.59
CA GLY A 3 14.07 9.74 -9.93
C GLY A 3 13.02 10.80 -10.29
N THR A 4 11.92 10.85 -9.54
CA THR A 4 10.82 11.80 -9.78
C THR A 4 11.20 13.26 -9.53
N GLY A 5 12.35 13.52 -8.89
CA GLY A 5 12.79 14.86 -8.50
C GLY A 5 12.08 15.42 -7.26
N LEU A 6 11.21 14.62 -6.64
CA LEU A 6 10.54 14.96 -5.39
C LEU A 6 11.49 14.83 -4.20
N LYS A 7 11.15 15.53 -3.12
CA LYS A 7 11.76 15.26 -1.81
C LYS A 7 11.42 13.84 -1.38
N LYS A 8 12.34 13.19 -0.67
CA LYS A 8 12.21 11.82 -0.18
C LYS A 8 10.90 11.62 0.61
N GLU A 9 10.54 12.56 1.48
CA GLU A 9 9.35 12.49 2.33
C GLU A 9 8.07 12.51 1.47
N THR A 10 8.04 13.38 0.45
CA THR A 10 6.91 13.49 -0.48
C THR A 10 6.77 12.24 -1.33
N ALA A 11 7.87 11.74 -1.91
CA ALA A 11 7.84 10.51 -2.70
C ALA A 11 7.42 9.29 -1.87
N SER A 12 7.89 9.21 -0.61
CA SER A 12 7.51 8.14 0.31
C SER A 12 6.02 8.18 0.67
N ALA A 13 5.47 9.36 0.96
CA ALA A 13 4.05 9.52 1.24
C ALA A 13 3.17 9.18 0.02
N LEU A 14 3.57 9.65 -1.18
CA LEU A 14 2.83 9.39 -2.41
C LEU A 14 2.81 7.90 -2.80
N ALA A 15 3.75 7.10 -2.32
CA ALA A 15 3.76 5.65 -2.54
C ALA A 15 2.51 4.94 -1.97
N TYR A 16 1.82 5.52 -1.00
CA TYR A 16 0.64 4.95 -0.35
C TYR A 16 -0.70 5.39 -0.97
N VAL A 17 -0.74 6.49 -1.72
CA VAL A 17 -2.00 7.16 -2.12
C VAL A 17 -2.95 6.25 -2.91
N LEU A 18 -2.43 5.44 -3.83
CA LEU A 18 -3.22 4.42 -4.57
C LEU A 18 -2.79 3.01 -4.20
N GLY A 19 -2.26 2.84 -2.99
CA GLY A 19 -1.72 1.60 -2.46
C GLY A 19 -0.72 0.93 -3.42
N PRO A 20 -0.95 -0.31 -3.89
CA PRO A 20 0.03 -1.05 -4.68
C PRO A 20 0.38 -0.38 -6.00
N VAL A 21 -0.55 0.37 -6.61
CA VAL A 21 -0.34 1.03 -7.90
C VAL A 21 0.76 2.09 -7.77
N THR A 22 0.60 3.02 -6.83
CA THR A 22 1.63 4.03 -6.55
C THR A 22 2.90 3.40 -5.98
N GLY A 23 2.76 2.37 -5.14
CA GLY A 23 3.92 1.61 -4.65
C GLY A 23 4.78 1.06 -5.78
N ILE A 24 4.19 0.39 -6.78
CA ILE A 24 4.93 -0.13 -7.94
C ILE A 24 5.60 0.99 -8.74
N ILE A 25 4.88 2.09 -8.97
CA ILE A 25 5.41 3.26 -9.70
C ILE A 25 6.66 3.79 -8.99
N PHE A 26 6.58 4.08 -7.69
CA PHE A 26 7.72 4.60 -6.93
C PHE A 26 8.84 3.59 -6.76
N LEU A 27 8.54 2.29 -6.69
CA LEU A 27 9.55 1.23 -6.62
C LEU A 27 10.43 1.18 -7.89
N ILE A 28 9.83 1.45 -9.05
CA ILE A 28 10.52 1.47 -10.36
C ILE A 28 11.27 2.78 -10.57
N LEU A 29 10.62 3.92 -10.29
CA LEU A 29 11.14 5.24 -10.61
C LEU A 29 12.21 5.72 -9.62
N GLU A 30 12.11 5.37 -8.34
CA GLU A 30 13.02 5.88 -7.31
C GLU A 30 14.24 4.99 -7.03
N LYS A 31 15.33 5.64 -6.64
CA LYS A 31 16.58 4.98 -6.24
C LYS A 31 16.91 5.15 -4.76
N ASP A 32 16.29 6.10 -4.08
CA ASP A 32 16.46 6.28 -2.64
C ASP A 32 15.94 5.05 -1.87
N PRO A 33 16.76 4.41 -1.01
CA PRO A 33 16.36 3.19 -0.31
C PRO A 33 15.13 3.35 0.58
N ALA A 34 14.93 4.53 1.19
CA ALA A 34 13.79 4.75 2.06
C ALA A 34 12.50 4.89 1.25
N VAL A 35 12.53 5.57 0.10
CA VAL A 35 11.36 5.62 -0.80
C VAL A 35 11.00 4.23 -1.30
N LYS A 36 12.01 3.42 -1.67
CA LYS A 36 11.78 2.02 -2.09
C LYS A 36 11.21 1.17 -0.96
N PHE A 37 11.63 1.37 0.29
CA PHE A 37 11.05 0.69 1.45
C PHE A 37 9.56 1.00 1.60
N HIS A 38 9.18 2.28 1.58
CA HIS A 38 7.78 2.71 1.66
C HIS A 38 6.95 2.21 0.47
N ALA A 39 7.52 2.21 -0.73
CA ALA A 39 6.91 1.64 -1.92
C ALA A 39 6.62 0.13 -1.78
N MET A 40 7.60 -0.65 -1.31
CA MET A 40 7.41 -2.09 -1.03
C MET A 40 6.39 -2.31 0.08
N GLN A 41 6.45 -1.52 1.16
CA GLN A 41 5.51 -1.61 2.27
C GLN A 41 4.08 -1.34 1.78
N SER A 42 3.85 -0.29 0.99
CA SER A 42 2.54 0.00 0.40
C SER A 42 2.02 -1.21 -0.41
N ILE A 43 2.85 -1.79 -1.30
CA ILE A 43 2.46 -2.97 -2.07
C ILE A 43 2.05 -4.12 -1.14
N VAL A 44 2.92 -4.51 -0.21
CA VAL A 44 2.67 -5.67 0.66
C VAL A 44 1.47 -5.44 1.57
N THR A 45 1.36 -4.26 2.18
CA THR A 45 0.25 -3.90 3.08
C THR A 45 -1.08 -3.95 2.35
N PHE A 46 -1.24 -3.23 1.24
CA PHE A 46 -2.54 -3.15 0.58
C PHE A 46 -2.90 -4.43 -0.19
N VAL A 47 -1.96 -5.14 -0.82
CA VAL A 47 -2.24 -6.45 -1.42
C VAL A 47 -2.63 -7.46 -0.34
N GLY A 48 -1.94 -7.46 0.81
CA GLY A 48 -2.25 -8.31 1.94
C GLY A 48 -3.64 -8.03 2.52
N LEU A 49 -3.99 -6.75 2.70
CA LEU A 49 -5.31 -6.34 3.17
C LEU A 49 -6.42 -6.67 2.17
N PHE A 50 -6.18 -6.53 0.86
CA PHE A 50 -7.13 -6.99 -0.16
C PHE A 50 -7.35 -8.51 -0.06
N ALA A 51 -6.28 -9.30 0.01
CA ALA A 51 -6.40 -10.75 0.17
C ALA A 51 -7.17 -11.12 1.45
N LEU A 52 -6.86 -10.45 2.57
CA LEU A 52 -7.57 -10.63 3.84
C LEU A 52 -9.06 -10.29 3.72
N GLN A 53 -9.39 -9.16 3.08
CA GLN A 53 -10.77 -8.74 2.81
C GLN A 53 -11.55 -9.85 2.08
N TRP A 54 -10.97 -10.43 1.02
CA TRP A 54 -11.59 -11.51 0.27
C TRP A 54 -11.80 -12.76 1.13
N ILE A 55 -10.79 -13.17 1.90
CA ILE A 55 -10.89 -14.33 2.81
C ILE A 55 -12.01 -14.13 3.83
N LEU A 56 -12.08 -12.96 4.47
CA LEU A 56 -13.10 -12.66 5.47
C LEU A 56 -14.50 -12.58 4.87
N THR A 57 -14.64 -12.00 3.68
CA THR A 57 -15.92 -11.85 2.98
C THR A 57 -16.52 -13.20 2.59
N LEU A 58 -15.68 -14.18 2.23
CA LEU A 58 -16.12 -15.53 1.89
C LEU A 58 -16.49 -16.39 3.12
N SER A 59 -16.15 -15.94 4.33
CA SER A 59 -16.43 -16.67 5.57
C SER A 59 -17.73 -16.19 6.21
N ILE A 60 -18.71 -17.08 6.35
CA ILE A 60 -19.99 -16.79 7.04
C ILE A 60 -19.76 -16.36 8.49
N VAL A 61 -18.75 -16.94 9.16
CA VAL A 61 -18.47 -16.65 10.57
C VAL A 61 -17.67 -15.36 10.71
N LEU A 62 -16.69 -15.09 9.84
CA LEU A 62 -15.76 -13.96 10.03
C LEU A 62 -16.15 -12.68 9.30
N VAL A 63 -17.24 -12.69 8.52
CA VAL A 63 -17.70 -11.53 7.73
C VAL A 63 -17.89 -10.26 8.55
N PHE A 64 -18.21 -10.36 9.84
CA PHE A 64 -18.37 -9.20 10.72
C PHE A 64 -17.07 -8.43 10.98
N LEU A 65 -15.90 -9.00 10.64
CA LEU A 65 -14.59 -8.34 10.72
C LEU A 65 -14.27 -7.48 9.48
N VAL A 66 -15.04 -7.60 8.39
CA VAL A 66 -14.83 -6.87 7.15
C VAL A 66 -14.81 -5.34 7.33
N PRO A 67 -15.70 -4.71 8.15
CA PRO A 67 -15.64 -3.27 8.39
C PRO A 67 -14.32 -2.81 9.02
N LEU A 68 -13.70 -3.64 9.87
CA LEU A 68 -12.41 -3.33 10.49
C LEU A 68 -11.30 -3.27 9.44
N VAL A 69 -11.29 -4.20 8.49
CA VAL A 69 -10.34 -4.16 7.37
C VAL A 69 -10.60 -2.92 6.50
N GLY A 70 -11.86 -2.53 6.28
CA GLY A 70 -12.20 -1.29 5.59
C GLY A 70 -11.63 -0.03 6.27
N ILE A 71 -11.69 0.03 7.61
CA ILE A 71 -11.08 1.13 8.38
C ILE A 71 -9.56 1.11 8.25
N LEU A 72 -8.93 -0.06 8.36
CA LEU A 72 -7.48 -0.19 8.17
C LEU A 72 -7.05 0.27 6.77
N MET A 73 -7.79 -0.10 5.73
CA MET A 73 -7.54 0.32 4.35
C MET A 73 -7.64 1.84 4.15
N PHE A 74 -8.48 2.53 4.94
CA PHE A 74 -8.63 3.98 4.85
C PHE A 74 -7.55 4.75 5.62
N VAL A 75 -7.07 4.19 6.73
CA VAL A 75 -6.12 4.86 7.63
C VAL A 75 -4.66 4.63 7.22
N LEU A 76 -4.36 3.46 6.66
CA LEU A 76 -3.00 3.04 6.30
C LEU A 76 -2.53 3.57 4.94
#